data_AF-M3BZS6-F1
#
_entry.id   AF-M3BZS6-F1
#
_cell.length_a   1.000
_cell.length_b   1.000
_cell.length_c   1.000
_cell.angle_alpha   90.00
_cell.angle_beta   90.00
_cell.angle_gamma   90.00
#
_symmetry.space_group_name_H-M   'P 1'
#
loop_
_entity.id
_entity.type
_entity.pdbx_description
1 polymer ?
#
loop_
_entity_poly.entity_id
_entity_poly.type
_entity_poly.pdbx_seq_one_letter_code
_entity_poly.pdbx_strand_id
1 'polypeptide(L)'
;MPTATRELHYVNTKLPKLRTTYHIPVAMSSPSGVSASKQDSMSPAQSRELPMPVISRFTSIDQAHATLQHCATRLNNSWQGNPARSSPPSPPIDGNEKLFFQQWLARWESAFTAYLSVHMSSMSANDVTQSRTLKANHLSCTILASDAGPSKREYGIFTAEFQAIVELANAVISLRPPRSRSPAPVTSALDMCEPLYVVIACCDRMSTRNKAIELLGKINSR
;
A
#
# COMPACT_ATOMS: atom_id res chain seq x y z
N MET A 1 -25.86 12.49 -44.78
CA MET A 1 -25.78 13.25 -43.51
C MET A 1 -26.97 12.87 -42.66
N PRO A 2 -26.74 12.11 -41.57
CA PRO A 2 -27.17 12.62 -40.27
C PRO A 2 -26.11 12.42 -39.17
N THR A 3 -26.07 13.42 -38.28
CA THR A 3 -25.13 13.60 -37.17
C THR A 3 -25.67 12.88 -35.94
N ALA A 4 -24.92 11.90 -35.40
CA ALA A 4 -25.24 11.26 -34.12
C ALA A 4 -24.39 11.91 -33.03
N THR A 5 -25.02 12.83 -32.28
CA THR A 5 -24.46 13.47 -31.09
C THR A 5 -24.29 12.42 -30.00
N ARG A 6 -23.04 12.13 -29.64
CA ARG A 6 -22.66 11.17 -28.60
C ARG A 6 -22.65 11.90 -27.26
N GLU A 7 -23.69 11.71 -26.47
CA GLU A 7 -23.76 12.10 -25.05
C GLU A 7 -22.73 11.30 -24.24
N LEU A 8 -21.61 11.94 -23.90
CA LEU A 8 -20.60 11.43 -22.97
C LEU A 8 -21.03 11.81 -21.55
N HIS A 9 -21.77 10.93 -20.89
CA HIS A 9 -22.00 11.02 -19.45
C HIS A 9 -20.68 10.85 -18.68
N TYR A 10 -20.12 11.97 -18.25
CA TYR A 10 -18.92 12.05 -17.41
C TYR A 10 -19.29 11.66 -15.98
N VAL A 11 -19.03 10.40 -15.60
CA VAL A 11 -19.22 9.93 -14.23
C VAL A 11 -18.07 10.46 -13.37
N ASN A 12 -18.38 11.49 -12.61
CA ASN A 12 -17.54 12.14 -11.61
C ASN A 12 -17.17 11.11 -10.51
N THR A 13 -15.98 10.51 -10.60
CA THR A 13 -15.47 9.57 -9.58
C THR A 13 -14.57 10.31 -8.59
N LYS A 14 -15.19 11.03 -7.65
CA LYS A 14 -14.49 11.55 -6.47
C LYS A 14 -13.87 10.38 -5.71
N LEU A 15 -12.55 10.44 -5.45
CA LEU A 15 -11.92 9.51 -4.51
C LEU A 15 -12.56 9.67 -3.12
N PRO A 16 -12.80 8.56 -2.39
CA PRO A 16 -13.31 8.63 -1.03
C PRO A 16 -12.29 9.33 -0.13
N LYS A 17 -12.73 10.40 0.54
CA LYS A 17 -11.97 11.07 1.61
C LYS A 17 -12.11 10.24 2.88
N LEU A 18 -11.17 9.35 3.15
CA LEU A 18 -11.09 8.65 4.44
C LEU A 18 -10.24 9.50 5.40
N ARG A 19 -10.88 10.05 6.44
CA ARG A 19 -10.19 10.68 7.57
C ARG A 19 -9.73 9.57 8.52
N THR A 20 -8.44 9.26 8.52
CA THR A 20 -7.85 8.34 9.49
C THR A 20 -7.45 9.13 10.74
N THR A 21 -8.13 8.89 11.87
CA THR A 21 -7.80 9.49 13.17
C THR A 21 -7.21 8.39 14.05
N TYR A 22 -5.93 8.47 14.38
CA TYR A 22 -5.25 7.50 15.25
C TYR A 22 -5.30 7.99 16.71
N HIS A 23 -5.83 7.14 17.61
CA HIS A 23 -5.67 7.29 19.07
C HIS A 23 -4.43 6.52 19.53
N ILE A 24 -3.52 7.20 20.21
CA ILE A 24 -2.30 6.64 20.80
C ILE A 24 -2.58 6.37 22.30
N PRO A 25 -2.56 5.13 22.79
CA PRO A 25 -2.48 4.85 24.23
C PRO A 25 -1.01 4.78 24.66
N VAL A 26 -0.61 5.65 25.59
CA VAL A 26 0.69 5.58 26.26
C VAL A 26 0.58 4.65 27.46
N ALA A 27 1.23 3.49 27.42
CA ALA A 27 1.42 2.63 28.58
C ALA A 27 2.91 2.66 28.97
N MET A 28 3.20 3.24 30.14
CA MET A 28 4.53 3.23 30.75
C MET A 28 4.74 1.91 31.49
N SER A 29 5.84 1.21 31.17
CA SER A 29 6.32 0.07 31.95
C SER A 29 7.83 0.21 32.20
N SER A 30 8.21 0.26 33.47
CA SER A 30 9.59 0.35 33.97
C SER A 30 10.35 -0.99 33.84
N PRO A 31 11.70 -0.99 33.74
CA PRO A 31 12.50 -2.21 33.64
C PRO A 31 13.11 -2.65 34.97
N SER A 32 13.22 -3.97 35.18
CA SER A 32 14.07 -4.62 36.19
C SER A 32 15.20 -5.41 35.51
N GLY A 33 16.39 -5.44 36.14
CA GLY A 33 17.65 -6.08 35.68
C GLY A 33 17.58 -7.59 35.42
N VAL A 34 18.64 -8.30 34.98
CA VAL A 34 20.03 -8.35 35.47
C VAL A 34 21.00 -8.98 34.43
N SER A 35 22.27 -8.51 34.43
CA SER A 35 23.59 -9.07 34.05
C SER A 35 23.88 -10.09 32.92
N ALA A 36 24.74 -9.62 32.01
CA ALA A 36 26.08 -10.12 31.57
C ALA A 36 26.30 -11.54 31.01
N SER A 37 26.83 -11.64 29.77
CA SER A 37 28.25 -11.95 29.48
C SER A 37 28.57 -12.17 27.98
N LYS A 38 29.73 -11.61 27.59
CA LYS A 38 30.68 -11.99 26.53
C LYS A 38 30.36 -11.75 25.04
N GLN A 39 31.20 -10.87 24.49
CA GLN A 39 31.46 -10.56 23.08
C GLN A 39 31.67 -11.81 22.21
N ASP A 40 31.03 -11.81 21.05
CA ASP A 40 31.72 -12.14 19.79
C ASP A 40 31.45 -11.03 18.79
N SER A 41 32.53 -10.35 18.41
CA SER A 41 32.55 -9.26 17.44
C SER A 41 32.48 -9.84 16.04
N MET A 42 31.28 -10.00 15.49
CA MET A 42 31.08 -9.90 14.05
C MET A 42 30.54 -8.51 13.73
N SER A 43 31.26 -7.80 12.87
CA SER A 43 30.84 -6.54 12.30
C SER A 43 29.38 -6.62 11.85
N PRO A 44 28.52 -5.63 12.19
CA PRO A 44 27.20 -5.58 11.59
C PRO A 44 27.47 -5.37 10.10
N ALA A 45 27.06 -6.34 9.27
CA ALA A 45 26.97 -6.13 7.84
C ALA A 45 26.29 -4.79 7.66
N GLN A 46 27.02 -3.80 7.12
CA GLN A 46 26.48 -2.48 6.85
C GLN A 46 25.24 -2.71 6.00
N SER A 47 24.06 -2.56 6.62
CA SER A 47 22.80 -2.71 5.93
C SER A 47 22.86 -1.74 4.76
N ARG A 48 23.00 -2.26 3.53
CA ARG A 48 23.02 -1.48 2.28
C ARG A 48 21.61 -0.92 1.98
N GLU A 49 20.84 -0.68 3.01
CA GLU A 49 19.47 -0.24 2.92
C GLU A 49 19.49 1.27 2.77
N LEU A 50 19.00 1.73 1.62
CA LEU A 50 18.91 3.15 1.31
C LEU A 50 18.01 3.84 2.35
N PRO A 51 18.38 5.05 2.81
CA PRO A 51 17.56 5.80 3.74
C PRO A 51 16.18 6.06 3.13
N MET A 52 15.16 6.08 3.98
CA MET A 52 13.79 6.36 3.56
C MET A 52 13.71 7.77 2.95
N PRO A 53 13.10 7.94 1.76
CA PRO A 53 13.11 9.21 1.07
C PRO A 53 12.32 10.27 1.84
N VAL A 54 12.82 11.50 1.83
CA VAL A 54 12.15 12.64 2.48
C VAL A 54 10.98 13.11 1.60
N ILE A 55 9.80 13.21 2.21
CA ILE A 55 8.58 13.67 1.52
C ILE A 55 8.30 15.12 1.90
N SER A 56 8.35 16.01 0.92
CA SER A 56 7.95 17.42 1.08
C SER A 56 6.73 17.75 0.22
N ARG A 57 6.79 17.43 -1.08
CA ARG A 57 5.70 17.57 -2.06
C ARG A 57 5.97 16.66 -3.24
N PHE A 58 4.92 16.28 -3.96
CA PHE A 58 5.05 15.61 -5.25
C PHE A 58 4.83 16.60 -6.40
N THR A 59 5.64 16.46 -7.44
CA THR A 59 5.47 17.20 -8.70
C THR A 59 5.06 16.29 -9.85
N SER A 60 5.12 14.97 -9.67
CA SER A 60 4.67 13.97 -10.63
C SER A 60 4.20 12.69 -9.93
N ILE A 61 3.42 11.88 -10.65
CA ILE A 61 2.99 10.56 -10.19
C ILE A 61 4.19 9.61 -10.06
N ASP A 62 5.17 9.69 -10.96
CA ASP A 62 6.35 8.84 -10.91
C ASP A 62 7.20 9.10 -9.65
N GLN A 63 7.27 10.36 -9.19
CA GLN A 63 7.92 10.68 -7.92
C GLN A 63 7.17 10.07 -6.72
N ALA A 64 5.84 10.15 -6.73
CA ALA A 64 5.02 9.53 -5.69
C ALA A 64 5.16 8.00 -5.70
N HIS A 65 5.26 7.40 -6.89
CA HIS A 65 5.49 5.97 -7.09
C HIS A 65 6.84 5.51 -6.55
N ALA A 66 7.94 6.12 -7.00
CA ALA A 66 9.29 5.73 -6.59
C ALA A 66 9.48 5.84 -5.06
N THR A 67 8.93 6.89 -4.44
CA THR A 67 9.01 7.08 -2.99
C THR A 67 8.20 6.05 -2.21
N LEU A 68 6.99 5.70 -2.67
CA LEU A 68 6.17 4.67 -2.04
C LEU A 68 6.74 3.27 -2.23
N GLN A 69 7.33 3.00 -3.40
CA GLN A 69 7.88 1.69 -3.74
C GLN A 69 8.92 1.23 -2.71
N HIS A 70 9.82 2.13 -2.29
CA HIS A 70 10.82 1.80 -1.25
C HIS A 70 10.16 1.37 0.06
N CYS A 71 9.15 2.10 0.52
CA CYS A 71 8.38 1.77 1.71
C CYS A 71 7.68 0.41 1.59
N ALA A 72 6.98 0.20 0.46
CA ALA A 72 6.24 -1.02 0.19
C ALA A 72 7.16 -2.25 0.13
N THR A 73 8.32 -2.13 -0.51
CA THR A 73 9.32 -3.21 -0.55
C THR A 73 9.77 -3.57 0.86
N ARG A 74 10.11 -2.61 1.72
CA ARG A 74 10.55 -2.89 3.10
C ARG A 74 9.45 -3.58 3.93
N LEU A 75 8.23 -3.05 3.91
CA LEU A 75 7.09 -3.61 4.66
C LEU A 75 6.68 -4.99 4.15
N ASN A 76 6.63 -5.19 2.83
CA ASN A 76 6.34 -6.49 2.24
C ASN A 76 7.45 -7.51 2.51
N ASN A 77 8.71 -7.05 2.61
CA ASN A 77 9.86 -7.89 2.91
C ASN A 77 9.97 -8.30 4.37
N SER A 78 9.39 -7.56 5.31
CA SER A 78 9.32 -7.97 6.72
C SER A 78 8.03 -8.70 7.08
N TRP A 79 7.00 -8.62 6.21
CA TRP A 79 5.73 -9.28 6.42
C TRP A 79 5.84 -10.81 6.34
N GLN A 80 5.82 -11.46 7.50
CA GLN A 80 6.00 -12.92 7.63
C GLN A 80 4.89 -13.73 6.95
N GLY A 81 3.67 -13.18 6.88
CA GLY A 81 2.51 -13.85 6.31
C GLY A 81 2.30 -13.61 4.81
N ASN A 82 3.29 -13.06 4.10
CA ASN A 82 3.13 -12.68 2.69
C ASN A 82 3.01 -13.92 1.78
N PRO A 83 1.83 -14.21 1.19
CA PRO A 83 1.62 -15.38 0.36
C PRO A 83 2.26 -15.28 -1.04
N ALA A 84 2.67 -14.07 -1.46
CA ALA A 84 3.23 -13.80 -2.79
C ALA A 84 4.76 -13.85 -2.82
N ARG A 85 5.39 -14.19 -1.70
CA ARG A 85 6.83 -14.03 -1.52
C ARG A 85 7.62 -15.16 -2.20
N SER A 86 8.64 -14.78 -2.96
CA SER A 86 9.57 -15.68 -3.68
C SER A 86 10.93 -15.86 -2.99
N SER A 87 11.15 -15.21 -1.84
CA SER A 87 12.40 -15.24 -1.05
C SER A 87 12.09 -15.42 0.44
N PRO A 88 13.06 -15.75 1.30
CA PRO A 88 12.83 -15.77 2.75
C PRO A 88 12.42 -14.40 3.30
N PRO A 89 11.61 -14.34 4.38
CA PRO A 89 11.29 -13.09 5.02
C PRO A 89 12.50 -12.43 5.67
N SER A 90 12.61 -11.11 5.50
CA SER A 90 13.48 -10.29 6.33
C SER A 90 12.99 -10.31 7.77
N PRO A 91 13.85 -9.97 8.74
CA PRO A 91 13.43 -9.84 10.13
C PRO A 91 12.17 -8.96 10.26
N PRO A 92 11.24 -9.31 11.18
CA PRO A 92 10.07 -8.49 11.43
C PRO A 92 10.51 -7.11 11.92
N ILE A 93 9.79 -6.09 11.45
CA ILE A 93 9.96 -4.69 11.87
C ILE A 93 9.50 -4.56 13.32
N ASP A 94 10.30 -3.88 14.14
CA ASP A 94 9.97 -3.63 15.56
C ASP A 94 8.94 -2.49 15.73
N GLY A 95 8.48 -2.27 16.96
CA GLY A 95 7.47 -1.23 17.25
C GLY A 95 7.93 0.21 16.93
N ASN A 96 9.20 0.52 17.13
CA ASN A 96 9.75 1.86 16.85
C ASN A 96 9.81 2.11 15.34
N GLU A 97 10.23 1.11 14.59
CA GLU A 97 10.30 1.18 13.14
C GLU A 97 8.89 1.20 12.52
N LYS A 98 7.91 0.47 13.08
CA LYS A 98 6.50 0.61 12.73
C LYS A 98 5.98 2.03 12.92
N LEU A 99 6.26 2.66 14.07
CA LEU A 99 5.87 4.06 14.34
C LEU A 99 6.51 5.02 13.33
N PHE A 100 7.78 4.79 12.98
CA PHE A 100 8.46 5.56 11.94
C PHE A 100 7.73 5.43 10.58
N PHE A 101 7.39 4.21 10.16
CA PHE A 101 6.65 3.98 8.91
C PHE A 101 5.27 4.62 8.92
N GLN A 102 4.53 4.56 10.03
CA GLN A 102 3.23 5.21 10.16
C GLN A 102 3.33 6.72 9.96
N GLN A 103 4.30 7.38 10.61
CA GLN A 103 4.52 8.82 10.44
C GLN A 103 4.93 9.17 9.00
N TRP A 104 5.80 8.36 8.40
CA TRP A 104 6.23 8.53 7.02
C TRP A 104 5.06 8.39 6.04
N LEU A 105 4.21 7.35 6.20
CA LEU A 105 3.03 7.11 5.37
C LEU A 105 1.97 8.20 5.52
N ALA A 106 1.83 8.80 6.71
CA ALA A 106 0.96 9.95 6.92
C ALA A 106 1.44 11.19 6.14
N ARG A 107 2.76 11.44 6.12
CA ARG A 107 3.36 12.51 5.30
C ARG A 107 3.18 12.24 3.82
N TRP A 108 3.36 10.99 3.39
CA TRP A 108 3.15 10.56 2.01
C TRP A 108 1.72 10.85 1.56
N GLU A 109 0.73 10.44 2.36
CA GLU A 109 -0.68 10.66 2.09
C GLU A 109 -1.02 12.14 1.98
N SER A 110 -0.50 12.96 2.89
CA SER A 110 -0.73 14.41 2.87
C SER A 110 -0.17 15.03 1.59
N ALA A 111 1.07 14.69 1.22
CA ALA A 111 1.70 15.21 0.01
C ALA A 111 1.00 14.72 -1.27
N PHE A 112 0.57 13.46 -1.30
CA PHE A 112 -0.14 12.88 -2.44
C PHE A 112 -1.54 13.48 -2.60
N THR A 113 -2.26 13.67 -1.50
CA THR A 113 -3.57 14.34 -1.52
C THR A 113 -3.44 15.79 -2.00
N ALA A 114 -2.43 16.52 -1.55
CA ALA A 114 -2.16 17.87 -2.03
C ALA A 114 -1.88 17.88 -3.54
N TYR A 115 -1.04 16.97 -4.04
CA TYR A 115 -0.78 16.82 -5.46
C TYR A 115 -2.07 16.52 -6.26
N LEU A 116 -2.86 15.54 -5.82
CA LEU A 116 -4.13 15.20 -6.46
C LEU A 116 -5.10 16.39 -6.48
N SER A 117 -5.19 17.16 -5.39
CA SER A 117 -6.10 18.30 -5.33
C SER A 117 -5.85 19.37 -6.41
N VAL A 118 -4.61 19.48 -6.88
CA VAL A 118 -4.21 20.44 -7.92
C VAL A 118 -4.32 19.82 -9.31
N HIS A 119 -3.93 18.56 -9.48
CA HIS A 119 -3.71 17.97 -10.80
C HIS A 119 -4.84 17.05 -11.29
N MET A 120 -5.77 16.61 -10.43
CA MET A 120 -6.75 15.58 -10.79
C MET A 120 -7.63 15.93 -11.99
N SER A 121 -8.01 17.19 -12.18
CA SER A 121 -8.88 17.60 -13.30
C SER A 121 -8.20 17.51 -14.67
N SER A 122 -6.87 17.50 -14.71
CA SER A 122 -6.07 17.43 -15.94
C SER A 122 -5.39 16.08 -16.15
N MET A 123 -5.59 15.11 -15.26
CA MET A 123 -4.96 13.80 -15.35
C MET A 123 -5.50 12.98 -16.51
N SER A 124 -4.61 12.26 -17.20
CA SER A 124 -5.03 11.26 -18.18
C SER A 124 -5.70 10.07 -17.50
N ALA A 125 -6.43 9.25 -18.27
CA ALA A 125 -7.01 8.01 -17.73
C ALA A 125 -5.94 7.05 -17.17
N ASN A 126 -4.73 7.06 -17.74
CA ASN A 126 -3.60 6.29 -17.24
C ASN A 126 -3.11 6.82 -15.89
N ASP A 127 -2.96 8.14 -15.76
CA ASP A 127 -2.56 8.81 -14.52
C ASP A 127 -3.56 8.57 -13.39
N VAL A 128 -4.86 8.59 -13.70
CA VAL A 128 -5.92 8.25 -12.73
C VAL A 128 -5.79 6.79 -12.30
N THR A 129 -5.50 5.89 -13.24
CA THR A 129 -5.31 4.45 -12.93
C THR A 129 -4.08 4.25 -12.04
N GLN A 130 -2.95 4.87 -12.38
CA GLN A 130 -1.72 4.81 -11.58
C GLN A 130 -1.94 5.42 -10.19
N SER A 131 -2.68 6.53 -10.09
CA SER A 131 -3.03 7.14 -8.80
C SER A 131 -3.84 6.21 -7.91
N ARG A 132 -4.77 5.44 -8.48
CA ARG A 132 -5.55 4.43 -7.75
C ARG A 132 -4.66 3.28 -7.28
N THR A 133 -3.73 2.82 -8.12
CA THR A 133 -2.74 1.79 -7.75
C THR A 133 -1.87 2.26 -6.59
N LEU A 134 -1.35 3.49 -6.65
CA LEU A 134 -0.56 4.07 -5.56
C LEU A 134 -1.36 4.17 -4.27
N LYS A 135 -2.62 4.61 -4.35
CA LYS A 135 -3.47 4.70 -3.17
C LYS A 135 -3.73 3.34 -2.53
N ALA A 136 -3.97 2.29 -3.33
CA ALA A 136 -4.16 0.95 -2.80
C ALA A 136 -2.89 0.41 -2.10
N ASN A 137 -1.72 0.68 -2.68
CA ASN A 137 -0.43 0.31 -2.07
C ASN A 137 -0.13 1.12 -0.80
N HIS A 138 -0.50 2.40 -0.75
CA HIS A 138 -0.41 3.20 0.46
C HIS A 138 -1.25 2.60 1.60
N LEU A 139 -2.49 2.20 1.30
CA LEU A 139 -3.38 1.59 2.26
C LEU A 139 -2.83 0.25 2.77
N SER A 140 -2.31 -0.60 1.88
CA SER A 140 -1.70 -1.87 2.29
C SER A 140 -0.47 -1.65 3.17
N CYS A 141 0.40 -0.69 2.82
CA CYS A 141 1.53 -0.31 3.65
C CYS A 141 1.10 0.19 5.03
N THR A 142 0.02 0.98 5.09
CA THR A 142 -0.53 1.50 6.35
C THR A 142 -1.01 0.36 7.26
N ILE A 143 -1.66 -0.64 6.70
CA ILE A 143 -2.12 -1.83 7.41
C ILE A 143 -0.92 -2.64 7.93
N LEU A 144 0.10 -2.86 7.09
CA LEU A 144 1.31 -3.62 7.46
C LEU A 144 2.19 -2.90 8.49
N ALA A 145 2.23 -1.56 8.45
CA ALA A 145 2.94 -0.74 9.42
C ALA A 145 2.17 -0.59 10.74
N SER A 146 0.93 -1.07 10.83
CA SER A 146 0.14 -0.97 12.05
C SER A 146 0.67 -1.86 13.16
N ASP A 147 0.38 -1.48 14.40
CA ASP A 147 0.73 -2.29 15.56
C ASP A 147 -0.25 -3.45 15.80
N ALA A 148 -1.21 -3.68 14.88
CA ALA A 148 -2.02 -4.87 14.90
C ALA A 148 -1.08 -6.09 14.85
N GLY A 149 -1.11 -6.90 15.90
CA GLY A 149 -0.32 -8.09 16.06
C GLY A 149 -0.67 -9.15 15.00
N PRO A 150 -0.13 -10.36 15.11
CA PRO A 150 -0.42 -11.45 14.16
C PRO A 150 -1.88 -11.92 14.23
N SER A 151 -2.68 -11.44 15.18
CA SER A 151 -4.07 -11.86 15.37
C SER A 151 -5.00 -11.10 14.41
N LYS A 152 -5.78 -11.83 13.60
CA LYS A 152 -6.69 -11.22 12.61
C LYS A 152 -7.72 -10.28 13.24
N ARG A 153 -8.09 -10.53 14.51
CA ARG A 153 -9.08 -9.78 15.26
C ARG A 153 -8.69 -8.31 15.47
N GLU A 154 -7.39 -8.00 15.50
CA GLU A 154 -6.87 -6.63 15.66
C GLU A 154 -6.95 -5.82 14.36
N TYR A 155 -7.09 -6.48 13.20
CA TYR A 155 -7.25 -5.80 11.92
C TYR A 155 -8.69 -5.34 11.64
N GLY A 156 -9.65 -5.63 12.52
CA GLY A 156 -11.04 -5.16 12.39
C GLY A 156 -11.16 -3.64 12.25
N ILE A 157 -10.20 -2.89 12.79
CA ILE A 157 -10.11 -1.43 12.66
C ILE A 157 -9.91 -0.96 11.21
N PHE A 158 -9.34 -1.81 10.35
CA PHE A 158 -9.01 -1.49 8.95
C PHE A 158 -10.12 -1.89 7.96
N THR A 159 -11.35 -2.09 8.44
CA THR A 159 -12.47 -2.53 7.59
C THR A 159 -12.72 -1.57 6.42
N ALA A 160 -12.56 -0.26 6.63
CA ALA A 160 -12.74 0.75 5.59
C ALA A 160 -11.61 0.67 4.55
N GLU A 161 -10.39 0.48 4.99
CA GLU A 161 -9.18 0.37 4.17
C GLU A 161 -9.23 -0.88 3.30
N PHE A 162 -9.61 -2.03 3.86
CA PHE A 162 -9.80 -3.26 3.08
C PHE A 162 -10.84 -3.09 1.97
N GLN A 163 -11.96 -2.44 2.29
CA GLN A 163 -13.01 -2.17 1.31
C GLN A 163 -12.52 -1.20 0.22
N ALA A 164 -11.80 -0.15 0.60
CA ALA A 164 -11.23 0.81 -0.33
C ALA A 164 -10.21 0.18 -1.28
N ILE A 165 -9.36 -0.73 -0.79
CA ILE A 165 -8.42 -1.48 -1.64
C ILE A 165 -9.18 -2.28 -2.71
N VAL A 166 -10.24 -3.01 -2.32
CA VAL A 166 -11.06 -3.80 -3.25
C VAL A 166 -11.75 -2.91 -4.29
N GLU A 167 -12.26 -1.75 -3.90
CA GLU A 167 -12.92 -0.80 -4.81
C GLU A 167 -11.93 -0.19 -5.82
N LEU A 168 -10.75 0.21 -5.35
CA LEU A 168 -9.67 0.71 -6.20
C LEU A 168 -9.21 -0.37 -7.20
N ALA A 169 -9.05 -1.61 -6.73
CA ALA A 169 -8.67 -2.76 -7.57
C ALA A 169 -9.69 -3.01 -8.66
N ASN A 170 -10.97 -3.06 -8.30
CA ASN A 170 -12.04 -3.23 -9.26
C ASN A 170 -12.05 -2.11 -10.31
N ALA A 171 -11.92 -0.85 -9.88
CA ALA A 171 -11.87 0.30 -10.79
C ALA A 171 -10.68 0.25 -11.76
N VAL A 172 -9.51 -0.19 -11.30
CA VAL A 172 -8.31 -0.36 -12.15
C VAL A 172 -8.51 -1.51 -13.15
N ILE A 173 -9.06 -2.65 -12.72
CA ILE A 173 -9.27 -3.83 -13.56
C ILE A 173 -10.35 -3.59 -14.63
N SER A 174 -11.43 -2.88 -14.27
CA SER A 174 -12.53 -2.56 -15.19
C SER A 174 -12.14 -1.60 -16.31
N LEU A 175 -11.20 -0.67 -16.05
CA LEU A 175 -10.76 0.32 -17.05
C LEU A 175 -9.69 -0.21 -18.00
N ARG A 176 -9.04 -1.33 -17.67
CA ARG A 176 -7.99 -1.91 -18.50
C ARG A 176 -8.64 -2.84 -19.54
N PRO A 177 -8.59 -2.55 -20.85
CA PRO A 177 -9.04 -3.49 -21.86
C PRO A 177 -8.22 -4.80 -21.78
N PRO A 178 -8.77 -5.96 -22.21
CA PRO A 178 -8.00 -7.19 -22.35
C PRO A 178 -6.81 -6.93 -23.29
N ARG A 179 -5.59 -7.21 -22.82
CA ARG A 179 -4.32 -6.69 -23.36
C ARG A 179 -4.11 -7.00 -24.85
N SER A 180 -3.67 -5.99 -25.60
CA SER A 180 -2.61 -6.21 -26.60
C SER A 180 -1.28 -6.29 -25.84
N ARG A 181 -0.54 -7.38 -26.03
CA ARG A 181 0.69 -7.74 -25.31
C ARG A 181 1.78 -6.70 -25.61
N SER A 182 2.20 -5.97 -24.58
CA SER A 182 3.56 -5.45 -24.53
C SER A 182 4.16 -5.87 -23.18
N PRO A 183 5.34 -6.52 -23.18
CA PRO A 183 5.98 -7.00 -21.96
C PRO A 183 6.51 -5.77 -21.21
N ALA A 184 5.81 -5.36 -20.16
CA ALA A 184 6.42 -4.48 -19.17
C ALA A 184 7.49 -5.28 -18.41
N PRO A 185 8.65 -4.69 -18.09
CA PRO A 185 9.70 -5.41 -17.36
C PRO A 185 9.15 -5.89 -16.02
N VAL A 186 9.34 -7.18 -15.76
CA VAL A 186 8.93 -7.87 -14.55
C VAL A 186 10.02 -7.67 -13.50
N THR A 187 10.15 -6.46 -12.97
CA THR A 187 10.84 -6.21 -11.69
C THR A 187 10.36 -4.88 -11.08
N SER A 188 9.81 -4.98 -9.87
CA SER A 188 9.72 -3.88 -8.89
C SER A 188 8.70 -2.74 -9.09
N ALA A 189 7.76 -2.80 -10.02
CA ALA A 189 6.71 -1.76 -10.09
C ALA A 189 5.53 -2.09 -9.16
N LEU A 190 5.10 -1.12 -8.34
CA LEU A 190 3.86 -1.25 -7.54
C LEU A 190 2.67 -1.64 -8.43
N ASP A 191 2.01 -2.75 -8.09
CA ASP A 191 0.82 -3.23 -8.79
C ASP A 191 -0.36 -3.49 -7.81
N MET A 192 -1.41 -4.17 -8.27
CA MET A 192 -2.62 -4.42 -7.46
C MET A 192 -2.60 -5.77 -6.73
N CYS A 193 -1.63 -6.64 -6.99
CA CYS A 193 -1.51 -7.95 -6.38
C CYS A 193 -1.21 -7.82 -4.88
N GLU A 194 -0.16 -7.07 -4.50
CA GLU A 194 0.24 -6.96 -3.10
C GLU A 194 -0.88 -6.41 -2.20
N PRO A 195 -1.59 -5.31 -2.55
CA PRO A 195 -2.72 -4.85 -1.75
C PRO A 195 -3.83 -5.89 -1.60
N LEU A 196 -4.13 -6.65 -2.66
CA LEU A 196 -5.15 -7.71 -2.60
C LEU A 196 -4.70 -8.87 -1.71
N TYR A 197 -3.43 -9.25 -1.72
CA TYR A 197 -2.91 -10.26 -0.80
C TYR A 197 -3.00 -9.83 0.66
N VAL A 198 -2.75 -8.56 0.97
CA VAL A 198 -2.95 -8.00 2.32
C VAL A 198 -4.41 -8.10 2.74
N VAL A 199 -5.36 -7.74 1.87
CA VAL A 199 -6.80 -7.94 2.14
C VAL A 199 -7.11 -9.41 2.40
N ILE A 200 -6.57 -10.33 1.61
CA ILE A 200 -6.85 -11.76 1.74
C ILE A 200 -6.36 -12.33 3.07
N ALA A 201 -5.18 -11.89 3.51
CA ALA A 201 -4.54 -12.39 4.72
C ALA A 201 -5.11 -11.76 6.00
N CYS A 202 -5.37 -10.44 5.98
CA CYS A 202 -5.68 -9.65 7.17
C CYS A 202 -7.17 -9.37 7.37
N CYS A 203 -8.01 -9.46 6.32
CA CYS A 203 -9.44 -9.13 6.44
C CYS A 203 -10.27 -10.33 6.95
N ASP A 204 -10.98 -10.13 8.06
CA ASP A 204 -11.90 -11.13 8.63
C ASP A 204 -13.24 -11.22 7.86
N ARG A 205 -13.62 -10.19 7.12
CA ARG A 205 -14.90 -10.17 6.39
C ARG A 205 -14.81 -11.04 5.14
N MET A 206 -15.46 -12.19 5.19
CA MET A 206 -15.48 -13.17 4.08
C MET A 206 -15.91 -12.55 2.74
N SER A 207 -16.90 -11.67 2.70
CA SER A 207 -17.37 -11.07 1.46
C SER A 207 -16.32 -10.17 0.80
N THR A 208 -15.59 -9.37 1.58
CA THR A 208 -14.48 -8.54 1.10
C THR A 208 -13.31 -9.42 0.66
N ARG A 209 -12.99 -10.47 1.43
CA ARG A 209 -11.94 -11.44 1.11
C ARG A 209 -12.21 -12.17 -0.21
N ASN A 210 -13.43 -12.67 -0.41
CA ASN A 210 -13.82 -13.38 -1.63
C ASN A 210 -13.74 -12.48 -2.87
N LYS A 211 -14.14 -11.21 -2.76
CA LYS A 211 -13.96 -10.23 -3.83
C LYS A 211 -12.49 -10.01 -4.16
N ALA A 212 -11.62 -9.92 -3.16
CA ALA A 212 -10.18 -9.78 -3.40
C ALA A 212 -9.59 -11.00 -4.14
N ILE A 213 -10.00 -12.22 -3.77
CA ILE A 213 -9.63 -13.47 -4.46
C ILE A 213 -10.09 -13.44 -5.92
N GLU A 214 -11.35 -13.04 -6.17
CA GLU A 214 -11.90 -12.95 -7.53
C GLU A 214 -11.11 -11.95 -8.39
N LEU A 215 -10.81 -10.76 -7.86
CA LEU A 215 -10.04 -9.73 -8.56
C LEU A 215 -8.61 -10.18 -8.86
N LEU A 216 -7.98 -10.89 -7.92
CA LEU A 216 -6.65 -11.47 -8.13
C LEU A 216 -6.68 -12.53 -9.24
N GLY A 217 -7.72 -13.38 -9.28
CA GLY A 217 -7.96 -14.31 -10.38
C GLY A 217 -8.06 -13.59 -11.73
N LYS A 218 -8.82 -12.49 -11.80
CA LYS A 218 -8.93 -11.66 -13.02
C LYS A 218 -7.62 -10.99 -13.45
N ILE A 219 -6.73 -10.67 -12.51
CA ILE A 219 -5.39 -10.14 -12.83
C ILE A 219 -4.53 -11.26 -13.44
N ASN A 220 -4.53 -12.45 -12.82
CA ASN A 220 -3.68 -13.57 -13.23
C ASN A 220 -4.13 -14.24 -14.55
N SER A 221 -5.42 -14.12 -14.92
CA SER A 221 -5.95 -14.67 -16.18
C SER A 221 -5.76 -13.75 -17.40
N ARG A 222 -5.04 -12.63 -17.27
CA ARG A 222 -4.82 -11.64 -18.36
C ARG A 222 -3.38 -11.66 -18.87
#